data_AF-A0A0Q5Q8C8-F1
#
_entry.id   AF-A0A0Q5Q8C8-F1
#
_cell.length_a   1.000
_cell.length_b   1.000
_cell.length_c   1.000
_cell.angle_alpha   90.00
_cell.angle_beta   90.00
_cell.angle_gamma   90.00
#
_symmetry.space_group_name_H-M   'P 1'
#
loop_
_entity.id
_entity.type
_entity.pdbx_description
1 polymer ?
#
loop_
_entity_poly.entity_id
_entity_poly.type
_entity_poly.pdbx_seq_one_letter_code
_entity_poly.pdbx_strand_id
1 'polypeptide(L)'
;MKAIPFFLVSMILFSCNNSENTSNSNEYFYGYFGNSKNNQNIHLTIKTRFDECGEWGGHTEKITVFNKNDSKKLFAKYEETDYDCSNGNQNPKIVKSKENEIKENEKNGIRIYLKKLVEFKSNSFVSGNSGISYSAVAQDSTFIIYSYNNDDDCKKAFKKLKSSLNL
;
A
#
# COMPACT_ATOMS: atom_id res chain seq x y z
N MET A 1 8.60 70.26 -11.09
CA MET A 1 9.33 68.97 -11.06
C MET A 1 8.59 68.05 -10.10
N LYS A 2 8.14 66.87 -10.58
CA LYS A 2 7.29 65.93 -9.83
C LYS A 2 8.16 65.11 -8.89
N ALA A 3 7.91 65.20 -7.58
CA ALA A 3 8.48 64.28 -6.59
C ALA A 3 7.68 62.98 -6.60
N ILE A 4 8.34 61.88 -6.93
CA ILE A 4 7.80 60.52 -6.84
C ILE A 4 7.98 60.06 -5.38
N PRO A 5 6.94 59.59 -4.68
CA PRO A 5 7.10 59.10 -3.33
C PRO A 5 7.71 57.68 -3.38
N PHE A 6 8.97 57.57 -2.96
CA PHE A 6 9.75 56.33 -2.87
C PHE A 6 9.36 55.48 -1.64
N PHE A 7 8.06 55.34 -1.35
CA PHE A 7 7.58 54.73 -0.10
C PHE A 7 6.86 53.39 -0.28
N LEU A 8 6.92 52.77 -1.46
CA LEU A 8 6.19 51.52 -1.76
C LEU A 8 7.07 50.28 -1.96
N VAL A 9 8.39 50.37 -1.74
CA VAL A 9 9.30 49.24 -1.96
C VAL A 9 9.68 48.51 -0.65
N SER A 10 9.33 49.05 0.52
CA SER A 10 9.75 48.45 1.80
C SER A 10 8.86 47.30 2.32
N MET A 11 7.77 46.94 1.63
CA MET A 11 6.81 45.95 2.14
C MET A 11 6.98 44.52 1.59
N ILE A 12 7.96 44.27 0.72
CA ILE A 12 8.13 42.95 0.06
C ILE A 12 9.07 42.01 0.85
N LEU A 13 9.62 42.43 2.00
CA LEU A 13 10.58 41.60 2.75
C LEU A 13 9.98 40.82 3.94
N PHE A 14 8.65 40.66 4.01
CA PHE A 14 8.08 39.54 4.77
C PHE A 14 8.28 38.25 3.98
N SER A 15 9.54 37.84 3.91
CA SER A 15 9.95 36.50 3.54
C SER A 15 9.25 35.55 4.49
N CYS A 16 8.24 34.82 3.99
CA CYS A 16 7.76 33.62 4.64
C CYS A 16 8.96 32.67 4.71
N ASN A 17 9.67 32.70 5.84
CA ASN A 17 10.40 31.53 6.31
C ASN A 17 9.33 30.48 6.60
N ASN A 18 8.94 29.74 5.56
CA ASN A 18 8.46 28.40 5.76
C ASN A 18 9.66 27.67 6.35
N SER A 19 9.77 27.64 7.69
CA SER A 19 10.41 26.50 8.30
C SER A 19 9.60 25.33 7.77
N GLU A 20 10.17 24.58 6.83
CA GLU A 20 9.70 23.25 6.54
C GLU A 20 9.80 22.52 7.87
N ASN A 21 8.69 22.56 8.62
CA ASN A 21 8.41 21.54 9.59
C ASN A 21 8.54 20.27 8.74
N THR A 22 9.61 19.53 8.95
CA THR A 22 9.68 18.14 8.57
C THR A 22 8.60 17.44 9.38
N SER A 23 7.33 17.67 9.02
CA SER A 23 6.23 16.85 9.44
C SER A 23 6.67 15.46 9.08
N ASN A 24 6.69 14.56 10.05
CA ASN A 24 7.01 13.17 9.83
C ASN A 24 6.13 12.71 8.65
N SER A 25 6.69 12.58 7.45
CA SER A 25 5.94 12.28 6.22
C SER A 25 5.19 10.94 6.33
N ASN A 26 5.51 10.18 7.38
CA ASN A 26 4.84 8.99 7.86
C ASN A 26 3.39 9.20 8.29
N GLU A 27 3.02 10.40 8.77
CA GLU A 27 1.71 10.62 9.40
C GLU A 27 0.57 10.66 8.37
N TYR A 28 0.84 11.16 7.15
CA TYR A 28 -0.19 11.29 6.10
C TYR A 28 -0.50 9.98 5.37
N PHE A 29 0.48 9.08 5.19
CA PHE A 29 0.25 7.80 4.48
C PHE A 29 -0.65 6.83 5.25
N TYR A 30 -0.85 7.07 6.55
CA TYR A 30 -1.79 6.31 7.38
C TYR A 30 -2.91 7.21 7.94
N GLY A 31 -3.10 8.39 7.35
CA GLY A 31 -4.26 9.23 7.58
C GLY A 31 -5.56 8.45 7.32
N TYR A 32 -6.65 8.90 7.90
CA TYR A 32 -7.93 8.20 7.92
C TYR A 32 -8.45 7.88 6.49
N PHE A 33 -8.28 6.64 6.02
CA PHE A 33 -8.76 6.13 4.71
C PHE A 33 -10.15 5.46 4.78
N GLY A 34 -10.92 5.72 5.85
CA GLY A 34 -12.36 5.44 5.88
C GLY A 34 -12.84 4.14 6.55
N ASN A 35 -14.06 4.25 7.07
CA ASN A 35 -15.04 3.28 7.59
C ASN A 35 -14.56 2.05 8.38
N SER A 36 -14.92 2.06 9.67
CA SER A 36 -14.82 0.94 10.61
C SER A 36 -15.67 -0.26 10.17
N LYS A 37 -15.03 -1.41 9.93
CA LYS A 37 -15.70 -2.71 9.90
C LYS A 37 -15.23 -3.52 11.12
N ASN A 38 -16.16 -4.01 11.93
CA ASN A 38 -15.84 -4.83 13.12
C ASN A 38 -14.79 -4.16 14.04
N ASN A 39 -14.90 -2.85 14.24
CA ASN A 39 -13.94 -2.01 14.99
C ASN A 39 -12.51 -1.96 14.42
N GLN A 40 -12.35 -2.25 13.12
CA GLN A 40 -11.11 -2.10 12.39
C GLN A 40 -11.26 -1.02 11.32
N ASN A 41 -10.39 -0.02 11.37
CA ASN A 41 -10.25 0.99 10.32
C ASN A 41 -9.20 0.49 9.33
N ILE A 42 -9.63 -0.06 8.20
CA ILE A 42 -8.73 -0.55 7.17
C ILE A 42 -8.15 0.64 6.43
N HIS A 43 -6.83 0.66 6.24
CA HIS A 43 -6.15 1.72 5.50
C HIS A 43 -5.74 1.26 4.10
N LEU A 44 -5.12 0.08 4.03
CA LEU A 44 -4.51 -0.43 2.81
C LEU A 44 -4.65 -1.95 2.76
N THR A 45 -5.07 -2.47 1.61
CA THR A 45 -5.03 -3.90 1.31
C THR A 45 -4.00 -4.14 0.22
N ILE A 46 -3.00 -4.97 0.53
CA ILE A 46 -2.01 -5.46 -0.44
C ILE A 46 -2.33 -6.91 -0.73
N LYS A 47 -2.48 -7.28 -1.99
CA LYS A 47 -2.85 -8.64 -2.39
C LYS A 47 -2.01 -9.12 -3.57
N THR A 48 -1.54 -10.35 -3.45
CA THR A 48 -0.93 -11.13 -4.52
C THR A 48 -1.82 -12.33 -4.83
N ARG A 49 -2.12 -12.58 -6.10
CA ARG A 49 -2.78 -13.81 -6.59
C ARG A 49 -1.79 -14.55 -7.46
N PHE A 50 -1.56 -15.82 -7.15
CA PHE A 50 -0.72 -16.71 -7.93
C PHE A 50 -1.55 -17.53 -8.91
N ASP A 51 -0.87 -18.14 -9.87
CA ASP A 51 -1.44 -18.81 -11.03
C ASP A 51 -1.03 -20.29 -11.12
N GLU A 52 -0.83 -20.97 -9.97
CA GLU A 52 -0.47 -22.41 -9.93
C GLU A 52 -1.45 -23.31 -10.71
N CYS A 53 -2.66 -22.82 -10.96
CA CYS A 53 -3.77 -23.47 -11.63
C CYS A 53 -4.18 -22.74 -12.93
N GLY A 54 -3.27 -21.95 -13.51
CA GLY A 54 -3.46 -21.26 -14.79
C GLY A 54 -4.59 -20.23 -14.75
N GLU A 55 -5.50 -20.28 -15.72
CA GLU A 55 -6.65 -19.36 -15.82
C GLU A 55 -7.56 -19.41 -14.58
N TRP A 56 -7.59 -20.55 -13.89
CA TRP A 56 -8.38 -20.75 -12.68
C TRP A 56 -7.74 -20.11 -11.44
N GLY A 57 -6.50 -19.61 -11.58
CA GLY A 57 -5.76 -18.93 -10.52
C GLY A 57 -4.84 -19.87 -9.78
N GLY A 58 -4.93 -19.84 -8.47
CA GLY A 58 -3.97 -20.43 -7.56
C GLY A 58 -4.20 -19.82 -6.19
N HIS A 59 -3.23 -19.94 -5.29
CA HIS A 59 -3.40 -19.36 -3.96
C HIS A 59 -3.36 -17.82 -4.00
N THR A 60 -3.87 -17.20 -2.93
CA THR A 60 -3.78 -15.75 -2.75
C THR A 60 -3.17 -15.42 -1.40
N GLU A 61 -2.30 -14.42 -1.40
CA GLU A 61 -1.68 -13.85 -0.21
C GLU A 61 -2.16 -12.42 -0.04
N LYS A 62 -2.69 -12.08 1.13
CA LYS A 62 -3.26 -10.76 1.43
C LYS A 62 -2.68 -10.21 2.72
N ILE A 63 -2.25 -8.95 2.68
CA ILE A 63 -1.85 -8.16 3.85
C ILE A 63 -2.85 -7.01 3.99
N THR A 64 -3.60 -6.99 5.07
CA THR A 64 -4.49 -5.87 5.43
C THR A 64 -3.80 -5.03 6.50
N VAL A 65 -3.61 -3.74 6.21
CA VAL A 65 -3.10 -2.74 7.17
C VAL A 65 -4.28 -1.98 7.76
N PHE A 66 -4.39 -1.94 9.09
CA PHE A 66 -5.54 -1.38 9.78
C PHE A 66 -5.21 -0.89 11.19
N ASN A 67 -6.08 -0.07 11.76
CA ASN A 67 -6.04 0.30 13.18
C ASN A 67 -7.23 -0.37 13.91
N LYS A 68 -7.03 -0.76 15.17
CA LYS A 68 -8.11 -1.29 16.03
C LYS A 68 -8.69 -0.18 16.90
N ASN A 69 -10.01 -0.12 17.02
CA ASN A 69 -10.75 0.74 17.97
C ASN A 69 -10.24 2.20 18.01
N ASP A 70 -9.98 2.81 16.84
CA ASP A 70 -9.42 4.17 16.72
C ASP A 70 -8.06 4.40 17.43
N SER A 71 -7.35 3.33 17.80
CA SER A 71 -6.00 3.45 18.36
C SER A 71 -5.04 4.03 17.32
N LYS A 72 -3.98 4.71 17.77
CA LYS A 72 -2.89 5.18 16.89
C LYS A 72 -1.97 4.05 16.41
N LYS A 73 -2.18 2.82 16.88
CA LYS A 73 -1.37 1.66 16.54
C LYS A 73 -1.86 1.04 15.23
N LEU A 74 -0.92 0.80 14.33
CA LEU A 74 -1.14 0.11 13.07
C LEU A 74 -0.89 -1.38 13.25
N PHE A 75 -1.71 -2.20 12.60
CA PHE A 75 -1.60 -3.64 12.57
C PHE A 75 -1.54 -4.11 11.12
N ALA A 76 -0.85 -5.22 10.88
CA ALA A 76 -0.87 -5.95 9.62
C ALA A 76 -1.43 -7.35 9.85
N LYS A 77 -2.48 -7.72 9.12
CA LYS A 77 -3.01 -9.08 9.08
C LYS A 77 -2.64 -9.72 7.74
N TYR A 78 -1.87 -10.80 7.81
CA TYR A 78 -1.59 -11.70 6.71
C TYR A 78 -2.63 -12.82 6.65
N GLU A 79 -3.15 -13.11 5.46
CA GLU A 79 -3.96 -14.28 5.15
C GLU A 79 -3.46 -14.94 3.86
N GLU A 80 -3.26 -16.25 3.91
CA GLU A 80 -3.00 -17.11 2.76
C GLU A 80 -4.24 -17.97 2.53
N THR A 81 -4.79 -17.87 1.32
CA THR A 81 -5.99 -18.58 0.91
C THR A 81 -5.67 -19.47 -0.27
N ASP A 82 -5.80 -20.78 -0.06
CA ASP A 82 -5.65 -21.78 -1.10
C ASP A 82 -6.97 -22.02 -1.81
N TYR A 83 -6.86 -22.41 -3.08
CA TYR A 83 -7.98 -22.79 -3.93
C TYR A 83 -7.77 -24.22 -4.38
N ASP A 84 -8.79 -25.06 -4.27
CA ASP A 84 -8.76 -26.43 -4.79
C ASP A 84 -8.96 -26.41 -6.31
N CYS A 85 -7.91 -26.77 -7.03
CA CYS A 85 -7.88 -26.73 -8.49
C CYS A 85 -8.33 -28.03 -9.15
N SER A 86 -8.61 -29.08 -8.36
CA SER A 86 -8.88 -30.41 -8.88
C SER A 86 -10.27 -30.56 -9.53
N ASN A 87 -11.26 -29.78 -9.09
CA ASN A 87 -12.67 -30.00 -9.48
C ASN A 87 -13.37 -28.76 -10.06
N GLY A 88 -12.65 -27.68 -10.37
CA GLY A 88 -13.25 -26.38 -10.76
C GLY A 88 -14.06 -25.71 -9.64
N ASN A 89 -14.24 -26.37 -8.50
CA ASN A 89 -14.87 -25.84 -7.30
C ASN A 89 -13.90 -24.88 -6.60
N GLN A 90 -14.11 -23.60 -6.83
CA GLN A 90 -13.39 -22.51 -6.16
C GLN A 90 -13.89 -22.35 -4.71
N ASN A 91 -13.65 -23.33 -3.85
CA ASN A 91 -13.88 -23.19 -2.41
C ASN A 91 -12.61 -22.64 -1.74
N PRO A 92 -12.46 -21.31 -1.59
CA PRO A 92 -11.30 -20.73 -0.95
C PRO A 92 -11.22 -21.19 0.51
N LYS A 93 -10.03 -21.63 0.92
CA LYS A 93 -9.75 -21.97 2.33
C LYS A 93 -8.58 -21.14 2.82
N ILE A 94 -8.78 -20.43 3.93
CA ILE A 94 -7.67 -19.77 4.63
C ILE A 94 -6.81 -20.87 5.26
N VAL A 95 -5.58 -21.02 4.80
CA VAL A 95 -4.61 -22.03 5.26
C VAL A 95 -3.59 -21.45 6.21
N LYS A 96 -3.32 -20.14 6.13
CA LYS A 96 -2.48 -19.43 7.09
C LYS A 96 -3.07 -18.06 7.42
N SER A 97 -2.98 -17.67 8.68
CA SER A 97 -3.36 -16.34 9.14
C SER A 97 -2.42 -15.90 10.26
N LYS A 98 -1.94 -14.67 10.18
CA LYS A 98 -1.07 -14.08 11.21
C LYS A 98 -1.32 -12.59 11.30
N GLU A 99 -1.24 -12.05 12.51
CA GLU A 99 -1.44 -10.63 12.75
C GLU A 99 -0.37 -10.09 13.68
N ASN A 100 0.23 -8.96 13.34
CA ASN A 100 1.24 -8.27 14.13
C ASN A 100 0.95 -6.77 14.23
N GLU A 101 1.40 -6.13 15.30
CA GLU A 101 1.53 -4.67 15.37
C GLU A 101 2.70 -4.21 14.48
N ILE A 102 2.49 -3.16 13.68
CA ILE A 102 3.50 -2.55 12.82
C ILE A 102 4.28 -1.52 13.63
N LYS A 103 5.56 -1.78 13.86
CA LYS A 103 6.46 -0.84 14.54
C LYS A 103 6.88 0.30 13.61
N GLU A 104 7.34 1.40 14.18
CA GLU A 104 7.73 2.60 13.40
C GLU A 104 8.81 2.29 12.35
N ASN A 105 9.81 1.46 12.70
CA ASN A 105 10.87 1.04 11.79
C ASN A 105 10.38 0.10 10.66
N GLU A 106 9.22 -0.54 10.82
CA GLU A 106 8.65 -1.50 9.87
C GLU A 106 7.77 -0.83 8.81
N LYS A 107 7.22 0.37 9.11
CA LYS A 107 6.43 1.18 8.17
C LYS A 107 7.15 1.45 6.84
N ASN A 108 8.47 1.57 6.88
CA ASN A 108 9.28 1.79 5.69
C ASN A 108 9.18 0.61 4.69
N GLY A 109 8.96 -0.62 5.17
CA GLY A 109 8.77 -1.80 4.33
C GLY A 109 7.58 -1.66 3.38
N ILE A 110 6.45 -1.12 3.87
CA ILE A 110 5.26 -0.84 3.07
C ILE A 110 5.58 0.18 1.97
N ARG A 111 6.26 1.28 2.29
CA ARG A 111 6.61 2.31 1.29
C ARG A 111 7.53 1.78 0.22
N ILE A 112 8.55 1.01 0.61
CA ILE A 112 9.47 0.38 -0.34
C ILE A 112 8.70 -0.54 -1.29
N TYR A 113 7.77 -1.36 -0.77
CA TYR A 113 6.95 -2.23 -1.59
C TYR A 113 6.05 -1.44 -2.56
N LEU A 114 5.37 -0.40 -2.07
CA LEU A 114 4.49 0.43 -2.91
C LEU A 114 5.27 1.14 -4.01
N LYS A 115 6.45 1.70 -3.71
CA LYS A 115 7.33 2.29 -4.72
C LYS A 115 7.70 1.25 -5.79
N LYS A 116 8.07 0.04 -5.37
CA LYS A 116 8.37 -1.06 -6.29
C LYS A 116 7.16 -1.43 -7.16
N LEU A 117 5.96 -1.44 -6.59
CA LEU A 117 4.74 -1.75 -7.33
C LEU A 117 4.38 -0.65 -8.34
N VAL A 118 4.61 0.64 -8.02
CA VAL A 118 4.49 1.76 -8.98
C VAL A 118 5.49 1.63 -10.12
N GLU A 119 6.78 1.45 -9.79
CA GLU A 119 7.85 1.27 -10.77
C GLU A 119 7.51 0.10 -11.71
N PHE A 120 7.06 -1.00 -11.13
CA PHE A 120 6.67 -2.18 -11.88
C PHE A 120 5.50 -1.93 -12.82
N LYS A 121 4.40 -1.36 -12.33
CA LYS A 121 3.23 -1.04 -13.15
C LYS A 121 3.58 -0.08 -14.28
N SER A 122 4.48 0.86 -14.04
CA SER A 122 4.91 1.86 -15.03
C SER A 122 5.76 1.25 -16.15
N ASN A 123 6.49 0.18 -15.87
CA ASN A 123 7.38 -0.49 -16.82
C ASN A 123 6.78 -1.76 -17.45
N SER A 124 5.67 -2.25 -16.92
CA SER A 124 5.04 -3.50 -17.38
C SER A 124 4.07 -3.23 -18.53
N PHE A 125 4.33 -3.84 -19.69
CA PHE A 125 3.31 -4.02 -20.73
C PHE A 125 2.69 -5.41 -20.54
N VAL A 126 1.40 -5.47 -20.27
CA VAL A 126 0.71 -6.75 -20.03
C VAL A 126 -0.30 -6.99 -21.13
N SER A 127 -0.11 -8.06 -21.89
CA SER A 127 -1.11 -8.66 -22.76
C SER A 127 -1.23 -10.14 -22.40
N GLY A 128 -2.28 -10.51 -21.67
CA GLY A 128 -2.52 -11.89 -21.26
C GLY A 128 -3.72 -12.02 -20.33
N ASN A 129 -4.39 -13.18 -20.36
CA ASN A 129 -5.56 -13.49 -19.52
C ASN A 129 -5.19 -14.30 -18.27
N SER A 130 -3.92 -14.65 -18.09
CA SER A 130 -3.40 -15.46 -16.97
C SER A 130 -2.06 -14.89 -16.48
N GLY A 131 -1.74 -15.15 -15.20
CA GLY A 131 -0.48 -14.74 -14.59
C GLY A 131 -0.62 -14.34 -13.13
N ILE A 132 0.52 -14.11 -12.48
CA ILE A 132 0.55 -13.58 -11.13
C ILE A 132 0.08 -12.12 -11.17
N SER A 133 -0.78 -11.74 -10.22
CA SER A 133 -1.20 -10.34 -10.08
C SER A 133 -0.84 -9.78 -8.71
N TYR A 134 -0.46 -8.51 -8.71
CA TYR A 134 -0.06 -7.75 -7.55
C TYR A 134 -0.92 -6.49 -7.47
N SER A 135 -1.40 -6.20 -6.26
CA SER A 135 -2.27 -5.04 -6.05
C SER A 135 -2.05 -4.41 -4.70
N ALA A 136 -2.26 -3.10 -4.66
CA ALA A 136 -2.33 -2.31 -3.45
C ALA A 136 -3.50 -1.33 -3.59
N VAL A 137 -4.45 -1.40 -2.66
CA VAL A 137 -5.71 -0.66 -2.73
C VAL A 137 -5.95 0.01 -1.38
N ALA A 138 -6.02 1.34 -1.36
CA ALA A 138 -6.49 2.08 -0.21
C ALA A 138 -7.98 1.81 0.01
N GLN A 139 -8.42 1.83 1.26
CA GLN A 139 -9.79 1.47 1.62
C GLN A 139 -10.85 2.38 0.99
N ASP A 140 -10.54 3.66 0.82
CA ASP A 140 -11.39 4.65 0.13
C ASP A 140 -11.25 4.63 -1.40
N SER A 141 -10.45 3.72 -1.95
CA SER A 141 -10.18 3.60 -3.39
C SER A 141 -9.50 4.81 -4.03
N THR A 142 -9.00 5.77 -3.26
CA THR A 142 -8.27 6.94 -3.80
C THR A 142 -6.90 6.56 -4.34
N PHE A 143 -6.36 5.44 -3.88
CA PHE A 143 -5.11 4.84 -4.34
C PHE A 143 -5.35 3.39 -4.75
N ILE A 144 -5.13 3.11 -6.03
CA ILE A 144 -5.26 1.77 -6.61
C ILE A 144 -4.06 1.54 -7.52
N ILE A 145 -3.28 0.51 -7.21
CA ILE A 145 -2.30 -0.03 -8.15
C ILE A 145 -2.64 -1.49 -8.37
N TYR A 146 -2.68 -1.87 -9.65
CA TYR A 146 -2.95 -3.22 -10.08
C TYR A 146 -2.04 -3.57 -11.26
N SER A 147 -1.24 -4.61 -11.10
CA SER A 147 -0.31 -5.09 -12.12
C SER A 147 -0.42 -6.61 -12.29
N TYR A 148 -0.31 -7.06 -13.53
CA TYR A 148 -0.18 -8.47 -13.90
C TYR A 148 1.23 -8.68 -14.43
N ASN A 149 1.90 -9.75 -14.02
CA ASN A 149 3.16 -10.14 -14.61
C ASN A 149 3.61 -11.49 -14.03
N ASN A 150 4.49 -12.18 -14.74
CA ASN A 150 5.19 -13.37 -14.25
C ASN A 150 6.63 -13.05 -13.79
N ASP A 151 6.99 -11.77 -13.65
CA ASP A 151 8.30 -11.34 -13.16
C ASP A 151 8.48 -11.61 -11.65
N ASP A 152 9.58 -12.28 -11.32
CA ASP A 152 9.98 -12.63 -9.97
C ASP A 152 10.30 -11.41 -9.08
N ASP A 153 10.55 -10.23 -9.62
CA ASP A 153 10.97 -9.08 -8.82
C ASP A 153 9.86 -8.56 -7.90
N CYS A 154 8.61 -8.51 -8.36
CA CYS A 154 7.47 -8.20 -7.50
C CYS A 154 7.21 -9.29 -6.45
N LYS A 155 7.42 -10.56 -6.80
CA LYS A 155 7.37 -11.70 -5.86
C LYS A 155 8.42 -11.56 -4.75
N LYS A 156 9.67 -11.23 -5.10
CA LYS A 156 10.75 -10.97 -4.14
C LYS A 156 10.44 -9.77 -3.26
N ALA A 157 9.90 -8.68 -3.83
CA ALA A 157 9.50 -7.50 -3.09
C ALA A 157 8.39 -7.81 -2.08
N PHE A 158 7.39 -8.61 -2.46
CA PHE A 158 6.32 -9.04 -1.56
C PHE A 158 6.85 -9.92 -0.42
N LYS A 159 7.76 -10.87 -0.71
CA LYS A 159 8.42 -11.67 0.33
C LYS A 159 9.20 -10.81 1.33
N LYS A 160 9.95 -9.81 0.84
CA LYS A 160 10.66 -8.84 1.67
C LYS A 160 9.70 -8.03 2.54
N LEU A 161 8.56 -7.61 2.00
CA LEU A 161 7.52 -6.92 2.77
C LEU A 161 7.02 -7.79 3.92
N LYS A 162 6.67 -9.06 3.67
CA LYS A 162 6.23 -10.01 4.73
C LYS A 162 7.27 -10.09 5.84
N SER A 163 8.53 -10.33 5.48
CA SER A 163 9.62 -10.39 6.45
C SER A 163 9.79 -9.08 7.23
N SER A 164 9.66 -7.92 6.58
CA SER A 164 9.77 -6.61 7.25
C SER A 164 8.64 -6.32 8.25
N LEU A 165 7.48 -6.96 8.08
CA LEU A 165 6.32 -6.85 8.98
C LEU A 165 6.24 -8.01 9.99
N ASN A 166 7.29 -8.84 10.04
CA ASN A 166 7.35 -10.09 10.81
C ASN A 166 6.20 -11.07 10.50
N LEU A 167 5.64 -11.03 9.29
CA LEU A 167 4.54 -11.90 8.86
C LEU A 167 5.06 -13.26 8.41
#